data_AF-A0A3C1Z0F3-F1
#
_entry.id   AF-A0A3C1Z0F3-F1
#
_cell.length_a   1.000
_cell.length_b   1.000
_cell.length_c   1.000
_cell.angle_alpha   90.00
_cell.angle_beta   90.00
_cell.angle_gamma   90.00
#
_symmetry.space_group_name_H-M   'P 1'
#
loop_
_entity.id
_entity.type
_entity.pdbx_description
1 polymer ?
#
loop_
_entity_poly.entity_id
_entity_poly.type
_entity_poly.pdbx_seq_one_letter_code
_entity_poly.pdbx_strand_id
1 'polypeptide(L)'
;MASDNTSIPSTSLVKHPDVLMSVGVVGILMVMLVPLPRFFLDLLLSFNITLSIIILLVGMQVRRPLEFSVFPSILLMVTLLRLALNIASTRLILLHGNEGAAAAGEVIRAFGNFVVGGNYTVGLVVFTILVIINFVVITKGAGRVAEVAARFTLDAMPGKQMAIDADLNAGLINDKEARQRRKEIAQEADFYGAMDGSSKFVRGDAVAAVVITLVNILGGLTIGVLQQGMTLSAAAQTYTLLTVGEGL
;
A
#
# COMPACT_ATOMS: atom_id res chain seq x y z
N MET A 1 43.26 33.95 -6.12
CA MET A 1 41.93 34.07 -6.76
C MET A 1 41.78 32.85 -7.65
N ALA A 2 41.24 31.76 -7.11
CA ALA A 2 39.85 31.31 -7.33
C ALA A 2 39.66 30.87 -8.80
N SER A 3 39.42 29.60 -9.13
CA SER A 3 38.33 28.78 -8.62
C SER A 3 38.63 27.29 -8.63
N ASP A 4 38.30 26.63 -7.50
CA ASP A 4 38.15 25.19 -7.35
C ASP A 4 37.27 24.58 -8.44
N ASN A 5 37.81 23.60 -9.16
CA ASN A 5 37.06 22.71 -10.02
C ASN A 5 36.55 21.53 -9.18
N THR A 6 35.53 21.78 -8.34
CA THR A 6 34.77 20.73 -7.67
C THR A 6 33.70 20.23 -8.62
N SER A 7 34.10 19.29 -9.48
CA SER A 7 33.16 18.46 -10.24
C SER A 7 32.28 17.70 -9.26
N ILE A 8 31.06 18.20 -9.04
CA ILE A 8 29.99 17.49 -8.37
C ILE A 8 29.75 16.20 -9.18
N PRO A 9 29.92 15.00 -8.61
CA PRO A 9 29.63 13.77 -9.33
C PRO A 9 28.12 13.74 -9.59
N SER A 10 27.73 13.98 -10.85
CA SER A 10 26.36 13.83 -11.31
C SER A 10 25.93 12.38 -11.07
N THR A 11 25.00 12.19 -10.14
CA THR A 11 24.37 10.92 -9.78
C THR A 11 23.79 10.24 -11.03
N SER A 12 24.50 9.23 -11.53
CA SER A 12 24.10 8.38 -12.66
C SER A 12 22.95 7.40 -12.34
N LEU A 13 22.29 7.57 -11.18
CA LEU A 13 21.21 6.70 -10.69
C LEU A 13 19.92 6.78 -11.51
N VAL A 14 19.74 7.84 -12.32
CA VAL A 14 18.49 8.07 -13.10
C VAL A 14 18.45 7.27 -14.42
N LYS A 15 19.55 6.63 -14.84
CA LYS A 15 19.61 5.93 -16.14
C LYS A 15 19.12 4.48 -16.16
N HIS A 16 18.81 3.87 -15.01
CA HIS A 16 18.29 2.50 -14.93
C HIS A 16 17.07 2.41 -13.99
N PRO A 17 15.84 2.52 -14.52
CA PRO A 17 14.60 2.41 -13.74
C PRO A 17 14.54 1.13 -12.89
N ASP A 18 15.10 0.03 -13.40
CA ASP A 18 15.14 -1.27 -12.73
C ASP A 18 16.01 -1.26 -11.46
N VAL A 19 17.09 -0.47 -11.48
CA VAL A 19 17.96 -0.27 -10.31
C VAL A 19 17.23 0.55 -9.25
N LEU A 20 16.49 1.59 -9.66
CA LEU A 20 15.72 2.41 -8.73
C LEU A 20 14.62 1.58 -8.04
N MET A 21 13.92 0.73 -8.78
CA MET A 21 12.94 -0.19 -8.19
C MET A 21 13.59 -1.18 -7.22
N SER A 22 14.71 -1.79 -7.61
CA SER A 22 15.43 -2.77 -6.77
C SER A 22 15.93 -2.13 -5.47
N VAL A 23 16.52 -0.94 -5.55
CA VAL A 23 16.96 -0.16 -4.38
C VAL A 23 15.77 0.23 -3.50
N GLY A 24 14.63 0.59 -4.11
CA GLY A 24 13.39 0.87 -3.39
C GLY A 24 12.90 -0.33 -2.58
N VAL A 25 12.83 -1.52 -3.18
CA VAL A 25 12.43 -2.76 -2.49
C VAL A 25 13.40 -3.09 -1.34
N VAL A 26 14.71 -3.00 -1.57
CA VAL A 26 15.72 -3.22 -0.52
C VAL A 26 15.56 -2.21 0.62
N GLY A 27 15.27 -0.94 0.30
CA GLY A 27 14.96 0.09 1.29
C GLY A 27 13.75 -0.24 2.15
N ILE A 28 12.67 -0.75 1.54
CA ILE A 28 11.47 -1.20 2.25
C ILE A 28 11.79 -2.38 3.19
N LEU A 29 12.60 -3.35 2.73
CA LEU A 29 13.04 -4.46 3.58
C LEU A 29 13.92 -4.00 4.74
N MET A 30 14.76 -2.98 4.53
CA MET A 30 15.55 -2.38 5.61
C MET A 30 14.67 -1.72 6.68
N VAL A 31 13.59 -1.03 6.28
CA VAL A 31 12.60 -0.46 7.24
C VAL A 31 12.01 -1.56 8.14
N MET A 32 11.76 -2.75 7.59
CA MET A 32 11.23 -3.88 8.34
C MET A 32 12.25 -4.42 9.36
N LEU A 33 13.53 -4.51 9.00
CA LEU A 33 14.57 -5.12 9.85
C LEU A 33 15.17 -4.13 10.87
N VAL A 34 15.33 -2.87 10.50
CA VAL A 34 16.07 -1.87 11.28
C VAL A 34 15.11 -1.09 12.21
N PRO A 35 15.48 -0.87 13.49
CA PRO A 35 14.73 0.02 14.38
C PRO A 35 14.68 1.44 13.82
N LEU A 36 13.49 1.89 13.44
CA LEU A 36 13.26 3.26 12.98
C LEU A 36 12.99 4.21 14.16
N PRO A 37 13.63 5.39 14.19
CA PRO A 37 13.22 6.46 15.08
C PRO A 37 11.79 6.93 14.79
N ARG A 38 11.08 7.41 15.83
CA ARG A 38 9.68 7.88 15.75
C ARG A 38 9.46 8.90 14.64
N PHE A 39 10.39 9.84 14.49
CA PHE A 39 10.34 10.88 13.45
C PHE A 39 10.31 10.32 12.02
N PHE A 40 11.15 9.33 11.71
CA PHE A 40 11.17 8.72 10.38
C PHE A 40 9.91 7.91 10.10
N LEU A 41 9.39 7.23 11.12
CA LEU A 41 8.14 6.49 11.01
C LEU A 41 6.97 7.43 10.69
N ASP A 42 6.83 8.55 11.41
CA ASP A 42 5.80 9.55 11.12
C ASP A 42 5.93 10.15 9.71
N LEU A 43 7.15 10.44 9.27
CA LEU A 43 7.42 10.94 7.93
C LEU A 43 7.00 9.93 6.85
N LEU A 44 7.38 8.65 7.03
CA LEU A 44 7.06 7.58 6.09
C LEU A 44 5.57 7.23 6.07
N LEU A 45 4.89 7.24 7.23
CA LEU A 45 3.44 7.08 7.30
C LEU A 45 2.73 8.23 6.59
N SER A 46 3.10 9.48 6.89
CA SER A 46 2.51 10.67 6.23
C SER A 46 2.71 10.65 4.72
N PHE A 47 3.89 10.23 4.28
CA PHE A 47 4.21 10.03 2.88
C PHE A 47 3.35 8.91 2.25
N ASN A 48 3.18 7.77 2.93
CA ASN A 48 2.33 6.67 2.45
C ASN A 48 0.87 7.11 2.27
N ILE A 49 0.31 7.85 3.23
CA ILE A 49 -1.06 8.38 3.14
C ILE A 49 -1.19 9.34 1.96
N THR A 50 -0.26 10.29 1.85
CA THR A 50 -0.28 11.30 0.78
C THR A 50 -0.16 10.64 -0.58
N LEU A 51 0.75 9.68 -0.73
CA LEU A 51 0.91 8.90 -1.96
C LEU A 51 -0.36 8.08 -2.28
N SER A 52 -0.99 7.48 -1.28
CA SER A 52 -2.25 6.74 -1.46
C SER A 52 -3.38 7.64 -1.96
N ILE A 53 -3.49 8.86 -1.42
CA ILE A 53 -4.49 9.86 -1.87
C ILE A 53 -4.17 10.32 -3.30
N ILE A 54 -2.90 10.59 -3.64
CA ILE A 54 -2.51 10.95 -5.00
C ILE A 54 -2.88 9.84 -5.99
N ILE A 55 -2.57 8.59 -5.65
CA ILE A 55 -2.91 7.42 -6.48
C ILE A 55 -4.43 7.32 -6.67
N LEU A 56 -5.21 7.53 -5.62
CA LEU A 56 -6.67 7.54 -5.69
C LEU A 56 -7.18 8.63 -6.64
N LEU A 57 -6.69 9.87 -6.49
CA LEU A 57 -7.10 11.01 -7.31
C LEU A 57 -6.72 10.82 -8.78
N VAL A 58 -5.51 10.32 -9.05
CA VAL A 58 -5.07 9.99 -10.41
C VAL A 58 -5.95 8.89 -10.99
N GLY A 59 -6.18 7.81 -10.23
CA GLY A 59 -7.03 6.70 -10.66
C GLY A 59 -8.47 7.11 -10.99
N MET A 60 -9.03 8.08 -10.27
CA MET A 60 -10.37 8.63 -10.54
C MET A 60 -10.44 9.48 -11.81
N GLN A 61 -9.32 9.98 -12.33
CA GLN A 61 -9.27 10.85 -13.51
C GLN A 61 -8.88 10.11 -14.80
N VAL A 62 -8.33 8.90 -14.68
CA VAL A 62 -7.87 8.10 -15.83
C VAL A 62 -9.06 7.61 -16.65
N ARG A 63 -9.02 7.86 -17.98
CA ARG A 63 -10.10 7.48 -18.90
C ARG A 63 -9.83 6.18 -19.62
N ARG A 64 -8.55 5.90 -19.91
CA ARG A 64 -8.11 4.65 -20.56
C ARG A 64 -7.13 3.90 -19.66
N PRO A 65 -7.27 2.57 -19.50
CA PRO A 65 -6.36 1.77 -18.66
C PRO A 65 -4.87 2.00 -18.97
N LEU A 66 -4.53 2.15 -20.25
CA LEU A 66 -3.15 2.35 -20.73
C LEU A 66 -2.55 3.72 -20.37
N GLU A 67 -3.37 4.73 -20.06
CA GLU A 67 -2.87 6.05 -19.61
C GLU A 67 -2.16 5.94 -18.26
N PHE A 68 -2.49 4.92 -17.47
CA PHE A 68 -1.84 4.66 -16.19
C PHE A 68 -1.26 3.24 -16.12
N SER A 69 -0.52 2.84 -17.14
CA SER A 69 0.09 1.51 -17.26
C SER A 69 1.04 1.12 -16.12
N VAL A 70 1.61 2.11 -15.40
CA VAL A 70 2.51 1.90 -14.25
C VAL A 70 1.75 1.61 -12.93
N PHE A 71 0.42 1.78 -12.93
CA PHE A 71 -0.42 1.64 -11.74
C PHE A 71 -0.23 0.31 -10.97
N PRO A 72 -0.21 -0.87 -11.60
CA PRO A 72 -0.05 -2.14 -10.87
C PRO A 72 1.27 -2.20 -10.09
N SER A 73 2.35 -1.68 -10.69
CA SER A 73 3.68 -1.69 -10.08
C SER A 73 3.77 -0.71 -8.90
N ILE A 74 3.18 0.48 -9.05
CA ILE A 74 3.10 1.46 -7.95
C ILE A 74 2.28 0.88 -6.79
N LEU A 75 1.15 0.25 -7.10
CA LEU A 75 0.28 -0.34 -6.10
C LEU A 75 1.02 -1.43 -5.30
N LEU A 76 1.74 -2.34 -5.97
CA LEU A 76 2.60 -3.33 -5.30
C LEU A 76 3.65 -2.69 -4.37
N MET A 77 4.35 -1.66 -4.86
CA MET A 77 5.38 -0.96 -4.08
C MET A 77 4.79 -0.26 -2.84
N VAL A 78 3.65 0.41 -2.99
CA VAL A 78 2.96 1.10 -1.90
C VAL A 78 2.43 0.11 -0.87
N THR A 79 1.89 -1.03 -1.31
CA THR A 79 1.45 -2.10 -0.41
C THR A 79 2.63 -2.69 0.36
N LEU A 80 3.77 -2.96 -0.30
CA LEU A 80 4.99 -3.42 0.37
C LEU A 80 5.50 -2.41 1.41
N LEU A 81 5.51 -1.12 1.05
CA LEU A 81 5.88 -0.05 1.98
C LEU A 81 4.92 -0.03 3.17
N ARG A 82 3.61 -0.14 2.95
CA ARG A 82 2.60 -0.19 4.03
C ARG A 82 2.85 -1.36 4.97
N LEU A 83 3.07 -2.55 4.44
CA LEU A 83 3.36 -3.73 5.26
C LEU A 83 4.64 -3.55 6.09
N ALA A 84 5.70 -3.00 5.50
CA ALA A 84 6.95 -2.74 6.23
C ALA A 84 6.76 -1.69 7.34
N LEU A 85 5.97 -0.65 7.08
CA LEU A 85 5.65 0.37 8.08
C LEU A 85 4.82 -0.21 9.22
N ASN A 86 3.83 -1.05 8.93
CA ASN A 86 3.05 -1.77 9.94
C ASN A 86 3.94 -2.63 10.85
N ILE A 87 4.92 -3.33 10.28
CA ILE A 87 5.86 -4.14 11.08
C ILE A 87 6.77 -3.23 11.93
N ALA A 88 7.24 -2.12 11.37
CA ALA A 88 8.06 -1.15 12.09
C ALA A 88 7.30 -0.46 13.24
N SER A 89 6.03 -0.08 13.03
CA SER A 89 5.15 0.51 14.05
C SER A 89 4.79 -0.49 15.12
N THR A 90 4.41 -1.71 14.75
CA THR A 90 4.14 -2.83 15.67
C THR A 90 5.29 -3.01 16.66
N ARG A 91 6.53 -3.12 16.16
CA ARG A 91 7.70 -3.25 17.02
C ARG A 91 7.84 -2.06 17.98
N LEU A 92 7.63 -0.84 17.50
CA LEU A 92 7.74 0.37 18.31
C LEU A 92 6.66 0.40 19.41
N ILE A 93 5.42 0.01 19.06
CA ILE A 93 4.28 -0.11 19.98
C ILE A 93 4.58 -1.15 21.07
N LEU A 94 5.04 -2.35 20.69
CA LEU A 94 5.30 -3.42 21.66
C LEU A 94 6.51 -3.15 22.57
N LEU A 95 7.54 -2.46 22.06
CA LEU A 95 8.74 -2.16 22.85
C LEU A 95 8.58 -0.94 23.77
N HIS A 96 7.93 0.12 23.30
CA HIS A 96 7.87 1.40 24.01
C HIS A 96 6.45 1.79 24.43
N GLY A 97 5.44 0.93 24.24
CA GLY A 97 4.04 1.22 24.56
C GLY A 97 3.78 1.61 26.01
N ASN A 98 4.61 1.18 26.96
CA ASN A 98 4.59 1.63 28.36
C ASN A 98 4.93 3.11 28.55
N GLU A 99 5.68 3.73 27.64
CA GLU A 99 6.03 5.14 27.70
C GLU A 99 4.84 6.06 27.35
N GLY A 100 3.69 5.46 27.01
CA GLY A 100 2.42 6.14 26.79
C GLY A 100 2.07 6.36 25.32
N ALA A 101 1.04 7.15 25.06
CA ALA A 101 0.46 7.32 23.73
C ALA A 101 1.40 7.98 22.69
N ALA A 102 2.51 8.60 23.10
CA ALA A 102 3.52 9.19 22.20
C ALA A 102 4.61 8.21 21.77
N ALA A 103 4.56 6.95 22.25
CA ALA A 103 5.60 5.96 22.01
C ALA A 103 5.71 5.52 20.55
N ALA A 104 4.58 5.47 19.83
CA ALA A 104 4.50 4.92 18.48
C ALA A 104 4.68 5.97 17.36
N GLY A 105 4.70 7.26 17.68
CA GLY A 105 4.70 8.36 16.70
C GLY A 105 3.48 9.26 16.84
N GLU A 106 3.61 10.49 16.35
CA GLU A 106 2.58 11.52 16.38
C GLU A 106 1.41 11.21 15.45
N VAL A 107 1.67 10.61 14.28
CA VAL A 107 0.63 10.28 13.30
C VAL A 107 -0.29 9.21 13.85
N ILE A 108 0.29 8.13 14.39
CA ILE A 108 -0.46 7.03 15.03
C ILE A 108 -1.28 7.56 16.20
N ARG A 109 -0.68 8.40 17.06
CA ARG A 109 -1.37 9.00 18.19
C ARG A 109 -2.55 9.88 17.76
N ALA A 110 -2.35 10.73 16.75
CA ALA A 110 -3.39 11.62 16.24
C ALA A 110 -4.56 10.82 15.67
N PHE A 111 -4.27 9.78 14.88
CA PHE A 111 -5.30 8.94 14.28
C PHE A 111 -6.05 8.10 15.32
N GLY A 112 -5.33 7.52 16.28
CA GLY A 112 -5.93 6.78 17.38
C GLY A 112 -6.89 7.65 18.20
N ASN A 113 -6.48 8.87 18.55
CA ASN A 113 -7.34 9.81 19.27
C ASN A 113 -8.55 10.26 18.45
N PHE A 114 -8.38 10.44 17.13
CA PHE A 114 -9.46 10.79 16.22
C PHE A 114 -10.55 9.71 16.17
N VAL A 115 -10.15 8.44 16.04
CA VAL A 115 -11.11 7.31 16.00
C VAL A 115 -11.76 7.07 17.37
N VAL A 116 -11.00 7.21 18.45
CA VAL A 116 -11.49 6.93 19.81
C VAL A 116 -12.39 8.04 20.35
N GLY A 117 -12.19 9.30 19.95
CA GLY A 117 -13.06 10.42 20.34
C GLY A 117 -13.18 10.64 21.85
N GLY A 118 -12.18 10.21 22.63
CA GLY A 118 -12.17 10.30 24.09
C GLY A 118 -12.86 9.15 24.84
N ASN A 119 -13.51 8.21 24.14
CA ASN A 119 -14.09 7.01 24.75
C ASN A 119 -13.51 5.73 24.14
N TYR A 120 -12.53 5.13 24.83
CA TYR A 120 -11.80 3.94 24.38
C TYR A 120 -12.71 2.76 23.99
N THR A 121 -13.81 2.55 24.71
CA THR A 121 -14.76 1.47 24.40
C THR A 121 -15.48 1.73 23.09
N VAL A 122 -15.97 2.95 22.88
CA VAL A 122 -16.62 3.34 21.62
C VAL A 122 -15.62 3.28 20.47
N GLY A 123 -14.40 3.77 20.69
CA GLY A 123 -13.32 3.70 19.71
C GLY A 123 -13.01 2.28 19.27
N LEU A 124 -12.92 1.32 20.19
CA LEU A 124 -12.69 -0.08 19.88
C LEU A 124 -13.84 -0.67 19.04
N VAL A 125 -15.09 -0.33 19.35
CA VAL A 125 -16.26 -0.79 18.59
C VAL A 125 -16.23 -0.22 17.16
N VAL A 126 -16.01 1.09 17.01
CA VAL A 126 -15.91 1.76 15.71
C VAL A 126 -14.76 1.18 14.88
N PHE A 127 -13.58 1.02 15.50
CA PHE A 127 -12.42 0.43 14.85
C PHE A 127 -12.70 -1.00 14.37
N THR A 128 -13.33 -1.83 15.21
CA THR A 128 -13.70 -3.20 14.83
C THR A 128 -14.63 -3.21 13.61
N ILE A 129 -15.60 -2.31 13.56
CA ILE A 129 -16.49 -2.14 12.40
C ILE A 129 -15.69 -1.72 11.16
N LEU A 130 -14.78 -0.75 11.29
CA LEU A 130 -13.94 -0.28 10.18
C LEU A 130 -13.06 -1.40 9.62
N VAL A 131 -12.40 -2.19 10.49
CA VAL A 131 -11.58 -3.35 10.09
C VAL A 131 -12.43 -4.39 9.36
N ILE A 132 -13.63 -4.70 9.87
CA ILE A 132 -14.55 -5.64 9.23
C ILE A 132 -14.97 -5.13 7.85
N ILE A 133 -15.36 -3.86 7.72
CA ILE A 133 -15.74 -3.26 6.44
C ILE A 133 -14.56 -3.28 5.46
N ASN A 134 -13.38 -2.86 5.92
CA ASN A 134 -12.17 -2.84 5.10
C ASN A 134 -11.84 -4.24 4.55
N PHE A 135 -11.88 -5.28 5.39
CA PHE A 135 -11.51 -6.61 4.94
C PHE A 135 -12.63 -7.33 4.18
N VAL A 136 -13.82 -7.41 4.77
CA VAL A 136 -14.92 -8.25 4.26
C VAL A 136 -15.62 -7.60 3.06
N VAL A 137 -15.81 -6.29 3.08
CA VAL A 137 -16.56 -5.59 2.04
C VAL A 137 -15.60 -5.02 0.99
N ILE A 138 -14.65 -4.17 1.41
CA ILE A 138 -13.81 -3.42 0.49
C ILE A 138 -12.79 -4.35 -0.16
N THR A 139 -11.93 -5.01 0.61
CA THR A 139 -10.83 -5.82 0.06
C THR A 139 -11.34 -7.04 -0.69
N LYS A 140 -12.21 -7.86 -0.09
CA LYS A 140 -12.77 -9.04 -0.77
C LYS A 140 -13.64 -8.65 -1.97
N GLY A 141 -14.39 -7.56 -1.87
CA GLY A 141 -15.21 -7.05 -2.97
C GLY A 141 -14.34 -6.56 -4.13
N ALA A 142 -13.38 -5.67 -3.86
CA ALA A 142 -12.46 -5.12 -4.86
C ALA A 142 -11.64 -6.22 -5.54
N GLY A 143 -11.14 -7.21 -4.79
CA GLY A 143 -10.40 -8.34 -5.37
C GLY A 143 -11.25 -9.14 -6.36
N ARG A 144 -12.52 -9.42 -6.02
CA ARG A 144 -13.44 -10.12 -6.95
C ARG A 144 -13.75 -9.30 -8.18
N VAL A 145 -13.99 -8.00 -8.01
CA VAL A 145 -14.26 -7.09 -9.14
C VAL A 145 -13.03 -7.02 -10.06
N ALA A 146 -11.83 -6.91 -9.50
CA ALA A 146 -10.58 -6.86 -10.26
C ALA A 146 -10.31 -8.17 -11.02
N GLU A 147 -10.46 -9.33 -10.38
CA GLU A 147 -10.29 -10.65 -11.00
C GLU A 147 -11.27 -10.85 -12.17
N VAL A 148 -12.54 -10.53 -11.94
CA VAL A 148 -13.59 -10.70 -12.95
C VAL A 148 -13.41 -9.71 -14.12
N ALA A 149 -13.07 -8.45 -13.83
CA ALA A 149 -12.81 -7.45 -14.86
C ALA A 149 -11.57 -7.82 -15.70
N ALA A 150 -10.49 -8.23 -15.06
CA ALA A 150 -9.28 -8.67 -15.76
C ALA A 150 -9.59 -9.89 -16.65
N ARG A 151 -10.28 -10.90 -16.11
CA ARG A 151 -10.62 -12.10 -16.87
C ARG A 151 -11.51 -11.80 -18.07
N PHE A 152 -12.60 -11.04 -17.91
CA PHE A 152 -13.47 -10.72 -19.04
C PHE A 152 -12.77 -9.87 -20.11
N THR A 153 -11.92 -8.93 -19.71
CA THR A 153 -11.16 -8.14 -20.67
C THR A 153 -10.13 -8.98 -21.42
N LEU A 154 -9.48 -9.92 -20.74
CA LEU A 154 -8.54 -10.87 -21.34
C LEU A 154 -9.22 -11.87 -22.28
N ASP A 155 -10.39 -12.41 -21.88
CA ASP A 155 -11.19 -13.33 -22.70
C ASP A 155 -11.72 -12.64 -23.97
N ALA A 156 -11.86 -11.32 -23.97
CA ALA A 156 -12.27 -10.52 -25.14
C ALA A 156 -11.13 -10.23 -26.14
N MET A 157 -9.86 -10.50 -25.80
CA MET A 157 -8.71 -10.14 -26.65
C MET A 157 -8.69 -10.85 -28.02
N PRO A 158 -8.98 -12.16 -28.15
CA PRO A 158 -9.06 -12.81 -29.45
C PRO A 158 -10.12 -12.16 -30.34
N GLY A 159 -11.27 -11.77 -29.77
CA GLY A 159 -12.32 -11.06 -30.50
C GLY A 159 -11.87 -9.69 -31.02
N LYS A 160 -11.15 -8.92 -30.19
CA LYS A 160 -10.54 -7.64 -30.62
C LYS A 160 -9.49 -7.86 -31.72
N GLN A 161 -8.69 -8.93 -31.67
CA GLN A 161 -7.71 -9.26 -32.71
C GLN A 161 -8.39 -9.67 -34.02
N MET A 162 -9.42 -10.52 -33.97
CA MET A 162 -10.20 -10.91 -35.14
C MET A 162 -10.88 -9.71 -35.80
N ALA A 163 -11.35 -8.73 -35.01
CA ALA A 163 -11.92 -7.50 -35.55
C ALA A 163 -10.88 -6.68 -36.34
N ILE A 164 -9.63 -6.61 -35.87
CA ILE A 164 -8.54 -5.96 -36.62
C ILE A 164 -8.26 -6.70 -37.92
N ASP A 165 -8.26 -8.03 -37.90
CA ASP A 165 -8.02 -8.84 -39.09
C ASP A 165 -9.14 -8.66 -40.11
N ALA A 166 -10.39 -8.59 -39.65
CA ALA A 166 -11.55 -8.30 -40.49
C ALA A 166 -11.45 -6.90 -41.11
N ASP A 167 -11.13 -5.87 -40.31
CA ASP A 167 -10.97 -4.49 -40.80
C ASP A 167 -9.84 -4.39 -41.84
N LEU A 168 -8.72 -5.07 -41.62
CA LEU A 168 -7.58 -5.09 -42.54
C LEU A 168 -7.94 -5.80 -43.85
N ASN A 169 -8.61 -6.96 -43.77
CA ASN A 169 -9.05 -7.72 -44.94
C ASN A 169 -10.13 -6.97 -45.73
N ALA A 170 -10.98 -6.18 -45.06
CA ALA A 170 -11.97 -5.31 -45.69
C ALA A 170 -11.37 -4.01 -46.26
N GLY A 171 -10.08 -3.75 -46.05
CA GLY A 171 -9.40 -2.53 -46.50
C GLY A 171 -9.81 -1.26 -45.74
N LEU A 172 -10.46 -1.39 -44.58
CA LEU A 172 -10.86 -0.26 -43.73
C LEU A 172 -9.67 0.37 -42.99
N ILE A 173 -8.62 -0.42 -42.75
CA ILE A 173 -7.37 0.00 -42.12
C ILE A 173 -6.15 -0.50 -42.92
N ASN A 174 -5.00 0.11 -42.71
CA ASN A 174 -3.73 -0.31 -43.32
C ASN A 174 -2.87 -1.19 -42.38
N ASP A 175 -1.81 -1.81 -42.91
CA ASP A 175 -0.91 -2.69 -42.12
C ASP A 175 -0.25 -1.98 -40.92
N LYS A 176 0.05 -0.68 -41.05
CA LYS A 176 0.65 0.09 -39.95
C LYS A 176 -0.34 0.30 -38.80
N GLU A 177 -1.58 0.65 -39.12
CA GLU A 177 -2.67 0.79 -38.14
C GLU A 177 -3.01 -0.54 -37.48
N ALA A 178 -3.09 -1.63 -38.26
CA ALA A 178 -3.31 -2.96 -37.72
C ALA A 178 -2.22 -3.37 -36.72
N ARG A 179 -0.95 -3.13 -37.04
CA ARG A 179 0.18 -3.37 -36.10
C ARG A 179 0.06 -2.53 -34.83
N GLN A 180 -0.26 -1.24 -34.96
CA GLN A 180 -0.40 -0.34 -33.82
C GLN A 180 -1.54 -0.79 -32.88
N ARG A 181 -2.72 -1.11 -33.43
CA ARG A 181 -3.85 -1.61 -32.64
C ARG A 181 -3.55 -2.94 -31.96
N ARG A 182 -2.86 -3.86 -32.63
CA ARG A 182 -2.42 -5.13 -32.02
C ARG A 182 -1.44 -4.89 -30.87
N LYS A 183 -0.53 -3.92 -30.99
CA LYS A 183 0.37 -3.53 -29.90
C LYS A 183 -0.39 -2.98 -28.70
N GLU A 184 -1.39 -2.14 -28.93
CA GLU A 184 -2.25 -1.61 -27.85
C GLU A 184 -3.03 -2.72 -27.13
N ILE A 185 -3.60 -3.68 -27.88
CA ILE A 185 -4.25 -4.87 -27.31
C ILE A 185 -3.28 -5.68 -26.45
N ALA A 186 -2.04 -5.88 -26.90
CA ALA A 186 -1.03 -6.60 -26.14
C ALA A 186 -0.70 -5.89 -24.82
N GLN A 187 -0.51 -4.55 -24.86
CA GLN A 187 -0.28 -3.75 -23.66
C GLN A 187 -1.48 -3.76 -22.70
N GLU A 188 -2.70 -3.80 -23.24
CA GLU A 188 -3.91 -3.90 -22.43
C GLU A 188 -3.96 -5.26 -21.72
N ALA A 189 -3.59 -6.34 -22.40
CA ALA A 189 -3.51 -7.67 -21.81
C ALA A 189 -2.47 -7.74 -20.68
N ASP A 190 -1.26 -7.19 -20.92
CA ASP A 190 -0.21 -7.13 -19.90
C ASP A 190 -0.65 -6.32 -18.68
N PHE A 191 -1.33 -5.19 -18.89
CA PHE A 191 -1.87 -4.36 -17.82
C PHE A 191 -2.89 -5.10 -16.96
N TYR A 192 -3.90 -5.73 -17.58
CA TYR A 192 -4.93 -6.46 -16.83
C TYR A 192 -4.38 -7.72 -16.14
N GLY A 193 -3.40 -8.39 -16.73
CA GLY A 193 -2.68 -9.49 -16.10
C GLY A 193 -1.91 -9.04 -14.84
N ALA A 194 -1.17 -7.93 -14.94
CA ALA A 194 -0.46 -7.34 -13.80
C ALA A 194 -1.43 -6.82 -12.73
N MET A 195 -2.56 -6.25 -13.14
CA MET A 195 -3.62 -5.77 -12.24
C MET A 195 -4.21 -6.90 -11.39
N ASP A 196 -4.58 -8.03 -12.00
CA ASP A 196 -5.09 -9.19 -11.25
C ASP A 196 -4.08 -9.66 -10.18
N GLY A 197 -2.80 -9.81 -10.57
CA GLY A 197 -1.73 -10.18 -9.65
C GLY A 197 -1.55 -9.19 -8.49
N SER A 198 -1.50 -7.88 -8.79
CA SER A 198 -1.34 -6.83 -7.79
C SER A 198 -2.53 -6.75 -6.82
N SER A 199 -3.76 -6.97 -7.30
CA SER A 199 -4.96 -6.96 -6.47
C SER A 199 -4.99 -8.11 -5.45
N LYS A 200 -4.47 -9.29 -5.83
CA LYS A 200 -4.31 -10.44 -4.92
C LYS A 200 -3.28 -10.15 -3.82
N PHE A 201 -2.23 -9.39 -4.15
CA PHE A 201 -1.24 -8.96 -3.16
C PHE A 201 -1.84 -7.99 -2.12
N VAL A 202 -2.63 -7.00 -2.57
CA VAL A 202 -3.38 -6.09 -1.65
C VAL A 202 -4.31 -6.86 -0.74
N ARG A 203 -4.98 -7.90 -1.26
CA ARG A 203 -5.80 -8.77 -0.43
C ARG A 203 -4.98 -9.49 0.64
N GLY A 204 -3.77 -9.94 0.32
CA GLY A 204 -2.85 -10.53 1.29
C GLY A 204 -2.43 -9.54 2.38
N ASP A 205 -2.09 -8.31 2.00
CA ASP A 205 -1.76 -7.22 2.92
C ASP A 205 -2.90 -6.91 3.91
N ALA A 206 -4.14 -6.83 3.43
CA ALA A 206 -5.29 -6.62 4.31
C ALA A 206 -5.49 -7.76 5.32
N VAL A 207 -5.23 -9.02 4.94
CA VAL A 207 -5.22 -10.14 5.90
C VAL A 207 -4.12 -9.92 6.93
N ALA A 208 -2.91 -9.58 6.48
CA ALA A 208 -1.77 -9.35 7.37
C ALA A 208 -2.05 -8.21 8.36
N ALA A 209 -2.65 -7.10 7.92
CA ALA A 209 -3.02 -5.98 8.79
C ALA A 209 -3.99 -6.38 9.91
N VAL A 210 -5.00 -7.22 9.60
CA VAL A 210 -5.91 -7.78 10.62
C VAL A 210 -5.15 -8.65 11.62
N VAL A 211 -4.24 -9.50 11.14
CA VAL A 211 -3.42 -10.36 12.02
C VAL A 211 -2.51 -9.53 12.90
N ILE A 212 -1.83 -8.52 12.34
CA ILE A 212 -0.95 -7.59 13.06
C ILE A 212 -1.74 -6.86 14.16
N THR A 213 -2.93 -6.36 13.84
CA THR A 213 -3.83 -5.72 14.82
C THR A 213 -4.12 -6.65 16.01
N LEU A 214 -4.45 -7.92 15.75
CA LEU A 214 -4.70 -8.89 16.81
C LEU A 214 -3.44 -9.19 17.64
N VAL A 215 -2.28 -9.33 16.98
CA VAL A 215 -1.00 -9.52 17.64
C VAL A 215 -0.64 -8.32 18.52
N ASN A 216 -0.96 -7.09 18.11
CA ASN A 216 -0.64 -5.89 18.87
C ASN A 216 -1.51 -5.72 20.10
N ILE A 217 -2.80 -6.02 20.01
CA ILE A 217 -3.69 -6.02 21.17
C ILE A 217 -3.25 -7.10 22.16
N LEU A 218 -3.10 -8.35 21.71
CA LEU A 218 -2.80 -9.48 22.60
C LEU A 218 -1.36 -9.43 23.14
N GLY A 219 -0.39 -9.18 22.27
CA GLY A 219 1.02 -9.04 22.62
C GLY A 219 1.26 -7.82 23.50
N GLY A 220 0.66 -6.69 23.16
CA GLY A 220 0.74 -5.46 23.95
C GLY A 220 0.17 -5.61 25.36
N LEU A 221 -1.00 -6.25 25.50
CA LEU A 221 -1.57 -6.57 26.80
C LEU A 221 -0.65 -7.49 27.62
N THR A 222 -0.09 -8.52 26.98
CA THR A 222 0.78 -9.50 27.65
C THR A 222 2.07 -8.84 28.12
N ILE A 223 2.74 -8.06 27.27
CA ILE A 223 3.98 -7.35 27.60
C ILE A 223 3.70 -6.25 28.63
N GLY A 224 2.65 -5.47 28.43
CA GLY A 224 2.24 -4.38 29.33
C GLY A 224 1.98 -4.85 30.75
N VAL A 225 1.22 -5.94 30.92
CA VAL A 225 0.85 -6.45 32.26
C VAL A 225 1.96 -7.31 32.87
N LEU A 226 2.53 -8.26 32.12
CA LEU A 226 3.46 -9.25 32.70
C LEU A 226 4.91 -8.76 32.77
N GLN A 227 5.36 -7.93 31.83
CA GLN A 227 6.75 -7.47 31.77
C GLN A 227 6.92 -6.04 32.26
N GLN A 228 5.99 -5.16 31.93
CA GLN A 228 6.08 -3.72 32.23
C GLN A 228 5.31 -3.31 33.50
N GLY A 229 4.62 -4.24 34.16
CA GLY A 229 3.93 -4.02 35.43
C GLY A 229 2.74 -3.05 35.36
N MET A 230 2.19 -2.80 34.18
CA MET A 230 1.02 -1.94 34.00
C MET A 230 -0.23 -2.63 34.57
N THR A 231 -1.19 -1.84 35.05
CA THR A 231 -2.52 -2.38 35.35
C THR A 231 -3.20 -2.83 34.06
N LEU A 232 -4.02 -3.88 34.14
CA LEU A 232 -4.74 -4.41 32.97
C LEU A 232 -5.53 -3.32 32.25
N SER A 233 -6.16 -2.42 33.00
CA SER A 233 -6.92 -1.28 32.45
C SER A 233 -6.02 -0.29 31.69
N ALA A 234 -4.87 0.09 32.28
CA ALA A 234 -3.95 1.03 31.64
C ALA A 234 -3.27 0.44 30.40
N ALA A 235 -2.88 -0.84 30.46
CA ALA A 235 -2.35 -1.57 29.31
C ALA A 235 -3.40 -1.65 28.20
N ALA A 236 -4.64 -2.02 28.53
CA ALA A 236 -5.73 -2.10 27.56
C ALA A 236 -5.98 -0.75 26.88
N GLN A 237 -6.04 0.36 27.62
CA GLN A 237 -6.25 1.68 27.04
C GLN A 237 -5.10 2.09 26.11
N THR A 238 -3.85 1.92 26.56
CA THR A 238 -2.68 2.39 25.81
C THR A 238 -2.46 1.57 24.54
N TYR A 239 -2.40 0.24 24.66
CA TYR A 239 -2.14 -0.63 23.52
C TYR A 239 -3.33 -0.67 22.55
N THR A 240 -4.57 -0.53 23.03
CA THR A 240 -5.73 -0.37 22.12
C THR A 240 -5.64 0.94 21.36
N LEU A 241 -5.36 2.07 22.02
CA LEU A 241 -5.25 3.35 21.35
C LEU A 241 -4.16 3.34 20.26
N LEU A 242 -2.99 2.81 20.60
CA LEU A 242 -1.86 2.72 19.67
C LEU A 242 -2.16 1.77 18.50
N THR A 243 -2.82 0.63 18.75
CA THR A 243 -3.19 -0.32 17.69
C THR A 243 -4.28 0.28 16.78
N VAL A 244 -5.27 0.98 17.34
CA VAL A 244 -6.31 1.67 16.55
C VAL A 244 -5.67 2.74 15.67
N GLY A 245 -4.70 3.49 16.19
CA GLY A 245 -3.97 4.50 15.44
C GLY A 245 -3.06 3.94 14.35
N GLU A 246 -2.52 2.74 14.55
CA GLU A 246 -1.72 2.03 13.55
C GLU A 246 -2.57 1.47 12.41
N GLY A 247 -3.83 1.07 12.67
CA GLY A 247 -4.74 0.51 11.65
C GLY A 247 -5.24 1.49 10.57
N LEU A 248 -4.51 2.59 10.40
CA LEU A 248 -4.54 3.59 9.34
C LEU A 248 -4.37 3.00 7.93
#